data_AF-A0A6P7K4U0-F1
#
_entry.id   AF-A0A6P7K4U0-F1
#
_cell.length_a   1.000
_cell.length_b   1.000
_cell.length_c   1.000
_cell.angle_alpha   90.00
_cell.angle_beta   90.00
_cell.angle_gamma   90.00
#
_symmetry.space_group_name_H-M   'P 1'
#
loop_
_entity.id
_entity.type
_entity.pdbx_description
1 polymer ?
#
loop_
_entity_poly.entity_id
_entity_poly.type
_entity_poly.pdbx_seq_one_letter_code
_entity_poly.pdbx_strand_id
1 'polypeptide(L)'
;MAETEEMEDIDAMFSHLLGEMDHLSQSLTAAANTPEVPPSLQEESSFSIGFTDLNESLNELEDHDLDALVADLGCKSSQPELSTPPQSSSLPDDRTPPPPAMTLAESPPSSNTAESSQTKAEKIKLALEKLKEAKVRKLIVKVLMGDGSSKTLMVNERQTVRQVLDKLLEKTHCDSSIDWSVCETNPELQIERGFEDHEYLVELLCAWTRHSENKIYFVLRPQKYVMFTDPQLFYMWKKSKTVLSGVNQQAKELLIKEHFGGALIVPDLEGTLYLKEDGKKVWKSRYFVLRASGIYYVPKGKTKSCSDLACFVHFEKVNIYTTSNYKEKYRAPTNFCFILKHPCIQKESHYIKFLCCDNEHTLLLWVNSIRIAKYGAVLYKNYQEAVKRASTLQGVDSALHTDQYNGLTTQVSPQTNPNPPKTTNVEEYPHEPPPDFIPPPPPGHI
;
A
#
# COMPACT_ATOMS: atom_id res chain seq x y z
N MET A 1 -17.58 -36.94 40.23
CA MET A 1 -17.35 -35.53 40.61
C MET A 1 -16.41 -34.83 39.65
N ALA A 2 -15.28 -35.43 39.22
CA ALA A 2 -14.41 -34.82 38.21
C ALA A 2 -15.01 -34.79 36.78
N GLU A 3 -15.73 -35.83 36.36
CA GLU A 3 -16.33 -35.89 35.00
C GLU A 3 -17.53 -34.94 34.83
N THR A 4 -18.20 -34.56 35.91
CA THR A 4 -19.33 -33.61 35.89
C THR A 4 -18.85 -32.17 35.77
N GLU A 5 -17.67 -31.83 36.31
CA GLU A 5 -17.08 -30.49 36.20
C GLU A 5 -16.54 -30.21 34.79
N GLU A 6 -15.97 -31.20 34.10
CA GLU A 6 -15.53 -31.02 32.70
C GLU A 6 -16.70 -30.82 31.72
N MET A 7 -17.85 -31.45 31.97
CA MET A 7 -19.03 -31.29 31.13
C MET A 7 -19.68 -29.91 31.29
N GLU A 8 -19.71 -29.38 32.51
CA GLU A 8 -20.20 -28.02 32.78
C GLU A 8 -19.30 -26.94 32.17
N ASP A 9 -17.98 -27.15 32.13
CA ASP A 9 -17.03 -26.20 31.53
C ASP A 9 -17.16 -26.17 29.99
N ILE A 10 -17.45 -27.32 29.37
CA ILE A 10 -17.74 -27.40 27.93
C ILE A 10 -19.05 -26.69 27.59
N ASP A 11 -20.12 -26.92 28.35
CA ASP A 11 -21.41 -26.27 28.12
C ASP A 11 -21.33 -24.74 28.34
N ALA A 12 -20.48 -24.29 29.28
CA ALA A 12 -20.19 -22.87 29.47
C ALA A 12 -19.46 -22.26 28.26
N MET A 13 -18.49 -22.97 27.68
CA MET A 13 -17.79 -22.53 26.47
C MET A 13 -18.72 -22.45 25.25
N PHE A 14 -19.61 -23.43 25.08
CA PHE A 14 -20.61 -23.41 24.00
C PHE A 14 -21.63 -22.28 24.17
N SER A 15 -22.10 -22.04 25.39
CA SER A 15 -23.02 -20.95 25.70
C SER A 15 -22.40 -19.58 25.44
N HIS A 16 -21.11 -19.42 25.78
CA HIS A 16 -20.35 -18.20 25.46
C HIS A 16 -20.23 -17.97 23.95
N LEU A 17 -19.89 -19.01 23.19
CA LEU A 17 -19.76 -18.91 21.73
C LEU A 17 -21.10 -18.60 21.04
N LEU A 18 -22.21 -19.20 21.53
CA LEU A 18 -23.55 -18.89 21.03
C LEU A 18 -23.96 -17.45 21.35
N GLY A 19 -23.60 -16.95 22.54
CA GLY A 19 -23.79 -15.54 22.89
C GLY A 19 -22.98 -14.58 22.00
N GLU A 20 -21.74 -14.93 21.68
CA GLU A 20 -20.91 -14.14 20.75
C GLU A 20 -21.48 -14.10 19.33
N MET A 21 -22.06 -15.21 18.86
CA MET A 21 -22.73 -15.29 17.56
C MET A 21 -24.02 -14.46 17.54
N ASP A 22 -24.82 -14.50 18.60
CA ASP A 22 -26.05 -13.70 18.70
C ASP A 22 -25.75 -12.20 18.78
N HIS A 23 -24.70 -11.81 19.51
CA HIS A 23 -24.24 -10.42 19.55
C HIS A 23 -23.68 -9.92 18.21
N LEU A 24 -22.99 -10.78 17.45
CA LEU A 24 -22.53 -10.46 16.10
C LEU A 24 -23.73 -10.31 15.14
N SER A 25 -24.71 -11.21 15.24
CA SER A 25 -25.96 -11.13 14.49
C SER A 25 -26.71 -9.83 14.79
N GLN A 26 -26.90 -9.49 16.07
CA GLN A 26 -27.58 -8.26 16.49
C GLN A 26 -26.81 -6.99 16.06
N SER A 27 -25.48 -7.03 16.04
CA SER A 27 -24.67 -5.91 15.53
C SER A 27 -24.84 -5.72 14.01
N LEU A 28 -25.02 -6.81 13.26
CA LEU A 28 -25.36 -6.77 11.84
C LEU A 28 -26.80 -6.26 11.62
N THR A 29 -27.76 -6.67 12.46
CA THR A 29 -29.16 -6.23 12.37
C THR A 29 -29.36 -4.78 12.81
N ALA A 30 -28.59 -4.29 13.79
CA ALA A 30 -28.65 -2.89 14.22
C ALA A 30 -28.16 -1.92 13.13
N ALA A 31 -27.30 -2.37 12.22
CA ALA A 31 -26.91 -1.60 11.04
C ALA A 31 -28.03 -1.51 9.97
N ALA A 32 -29.09 -2.32 10.07
CA ALA A 32 -30.20 -2.34 9.14
C ALA A 32 -31.40 -1.44 9.55
N ASN A 33 -31.43 -0.92 10.78
CA ASN A 33 -32.56 -0.15 11.32
C ASN A 33 -32.35 1.38 11.27
N THR A 34 -31.86 1.91 10.15
CA THR A 34 -31.96 3.34 9.79
C THR A 34 -33.20 3.58 8.94
N PRO A 35 -33.84 4.77 8.99
CA PRO A 35 -35.07 5.03 8.23
C PRO A 35 -34.86 4.76 6.74
N GLU A 36 -35.79 4.02 6.15
CA GLU A 36 -35.75 3.47 4.79
C GLU A 36 -35.58 4.58 3.73
N VAL A 37 -34.34 4.76 3.28
CA VAL A 37 -34.03 5.48 2.04
C VAL A 37 -34.29 4.53 0.87
N PRO A 38 -34.96 4.96 -0.23
CA PRO A 38 -35.33 4.08 -1.34
C PRO A 38 -34.12 3.32 -1.91
N PRO A 39 -34.29 2.08 -2.38
CA PRO A 39 -33.21 1.17 -2.78
C PRO A 39 -32.22 1.78 -3.79
N SER A 40 -32.69 2.65 -4.67
CA SER A 40 -31.89 3.30 -5.72
C SER A 40 -30.79 4.23 -5.18
N LEU A 41 -31.02 4.89 -4.04
CA LEU A 41 -30.02 5.77 -3.40
C LEU A 41 -29.04 4.97 -2.53
N GLN A 42 -29.42 3.77 -2.10
CA GLN A 42 -28.57 2.89 -1.30
C GLN A 42 -27.40 2.31 -2.11
N GLU A 43 -27.60 2.04 -3.40
CA GLU A 43 -26.54 1.59 -4.30
C GLU A 43 -25.61 2.74 -4.70
N GLU A 44 -26.15 3.94 -4.95
CA GLU A 44 -25.36 5.10 -5.44
C GLU A 44 -24.26 5.54 -4.46
N SER A 45 -24.53 5.50 -3.15
CA SER A 45 -23.53 5.79 -2.10
C SER A 45 -22.38 4.76 -2.02
N SER A 46 -22.55 3.57 -2.62
CA SER A 46 -21.53 2.51 -2.59
C SER A 46 -20.41 2.71 -3.61
N PHE A 47 -20.54 3.66 -4.54
CA PHE A 47 -19.58 3.86 -5.64
C PHE A 47 -18.58 4.99 -5.41
N SER A 48 -18.70 5.76 -4.32
CA SER A 48 -17.83 6.91 -4.03
C SER A 48 -17.27 6.86 -2.61
N ILE A 49 -15.98 7.15 -2.45
CA ILE A 49 -15.28 7.21 -1.16
C ILE A 49 -14.66 8.60 -0.99
N GLY A 50 -15.02 9.29 0.09
CA GLY A 50 -14.52 10.65 0.40
C GLY A 50 -15.32 11.80 -0.23
N PHE A 51 -16.56 11.53 -0.64
CA PHE A 51 -17.50 12.50 -1.23
C PHE A 51 -18.84 12.46 -0.50
N THR A 52 -19.63 13.53 -0.62
CA THR A 52 -21.00 13.59 -0.09
C THR A 52 -21.97 12.76 -0.91
N ASP A 53 -21.78 12.71 -2.23
CA ASP A 53 -22.55 11.88 -3.16
C ASP A 53 -21.76 11.50 -4.43
N LEU A 54 -22.32 10.56 -5.21
CA LEU A 54 -21.70 10.06 -6.43
C LEU A 54 -21.58 11.14 -7.53
N ASN A 55 -22.53 12.06 -7.61
CA ASN A 55 -22.54 13.11 -8.61
C ASN A 55 -21.43 14.14 -8.33
N GLU A 56 -21.19 14.52 -7.07
CA GLU A 56 -20.02 15.31 -6.66
C GLU A 56 -18.72 14.61 -7.10
N SER A 57 -18.60 13.31 -6.84
CA SER A 57 -17.38 12.55 -7.18
C SER A 57 -17.10 12.49 -8.69
N LEU A 58 -18.13 12.37 -9.52
CA LEU A 58 -18.01 12.39 -10.98
C LEU A 58 -17.67 13.78 -11.51
N ASN A 59 -18.12 14.85 -10.84
CA ASN A 59 -17.76 16.22 -11.19
C ASN A 59 -16.28 16.53 -10.88
N GLU A 60 -15.75 16.01 -9.77
CA GLU A 60 -14.33 16.15 -9.39
C GLU A 60 -13.39 15.25 -10.21
N LEU A 61 -13.91 14.30 -10.99
CA LEU A 61 -13.08 13.47 -11.86
C LEU A 61 -12.55 14.27 -13.05
N GLU A 62 -11.28 14.03 -13.40
CA GLU A 62 -10.63 14.64 -14.57
C GLU A 62 -11.32 14.19 -15.86
N ASP A 63 -11.42 15.09 -16.85
CA ASP A 63 -12.23 14.84 -18.05
C ASP A 63 -11.74 13.63 -18.86
N HIS A 64 -10.42 13.41 -18.92
CA HIS A 64 -9.83 12.21 -19.54
C HIS A 64 -10.26 10.91 -18.83
N ASP A 65 -10.33 10.91 -17.50
CA ASP A 65 -10.74 9.74 -16.74
C ASP A 65 -12.26 9.50 -16.85
N LEU A 66 -13.05 10.56 -16.92
CA LEU A 66 -14.47 10.48 -17.20
C LEU A 66 -14.75 9.93 -18.60
N ASP A 67 -13.97 10.36 -19.59
CA ASP A 67 -14.04 9.85 -20.96
C ASP A 67 -13.64 8.37 -21.03
N ALA A 68 -12.57 7.98 -20.33
CA ALA A 68 -12.17 6.58 -20.20
C ALA A 68 -13.26 5.72 -19.55
N LEU A 69 -13.98 6.23 -18.54
CA LEU A 69 -15.12 5.53 -17.94
C LEU A 69 -16.24 5.31 -18.97
N VAL A 70 -16.61 6.37 -19.69
CA VAL A 70 -17.68 6.30 -20.70
C VAL A 70 -17.29 5.35 -21.84
N ALA A 71 -16.03 5.34 -22.25
CA ALA A 71 -15.50 4.49 -23.32
C ALA A 71 -15.40 2.99 -22.92
N ASP A 72 -14.81 2.69 -21.76
CA ASP A 72 -14.61 1.31 -21.26
C ASP A 72 -15.93 0.54 -21.14
N LEU A 73 -17.00 1.26 -20.76
CA LEU A 73 -18.34 0.69 -20.63
C LEU A 73 -19.17 0.77 -21.93
N GLY A 74 -18.69 1.50 -22.96
CA GLY A 74 -19.31 1.57 -24.29
C GLY A 74 -18.95 0.42 -25.23
N CYS A 75 -17.88 -0.33 -24.95
CA CYS A 75 -17.33 -1.33 -25.87
C CYS A 75 -18.05 -2.70 -25.86
N LYS A 76 -19.24 -2.83 -25.25
CA LYS A 76 -19.95 -4.12 -25.12
C LYS A 76 -21.23 -4.29 -25.97
N SER A 77 -21.52 -3.40 -26.92
CA SER A 77 -22.71 -3.57 -27.78
C SER A 77 -22.46 -4.29 -29.12
N SER A 78 -21.26 -4.78 -29.41
CA SER A 78 -21.00 -5.45 -30.70
C SER A 78 -19.95 -6.56 -30.60
N GLN A 79 -20.39 -7.75 -30.16
CA GLN A 79 -19.78 -8.99 -30.66
C GLN A 79 -20.76 -9.62 -31.65
N PRO A 80 -20.40 -9.78 -32.93
CA PRO A 80 -21.13 -10.66 -33.82
C PRO A 80 -20.81 -12.12 -33.45
N GLU A 81 -21.85 -12.90 -33.25
CA GLU A 81 -21.78 -14.35 -33.10
C GLU A 81 -21.07 -14.98 -34.31
N LEU A 82 -20.07 -15.81 -34.03
CA LEU A 82 -19.32 -16.56 -35.04
C LEU A 82 -20.23 -17.64 -35.65
N SER A 83 -20.76 -17.36 -36.85
CA SER A 83 -21.47 -18.35 -37.66
C SER A 83 -20.48 -19.12 -38.55
N THR A 84 -20.48 -20.44 -38.39
CA THR A 84 -19.80 -21.45 -39.22
C THR A 84 -20.02 -21.29 -40.73
N PRO A 85 -19.00 -21.54 -41.58
CA PRO A 85 -19.20 -21.73 -43.02
C PRO A 85 -19.26 -23.23 -43.40
N PRO A 86 -20.03 -23.64 -44.43
CA PRO A 86 -19.94 -24.97 -45.01
C PRO A 86 -18.81 -25.05 -46.07
N GLN A 87 -18.20 -26.23 -46.16
CA GLN A 87 -17.15 -26.60 -47.12
C GLN A 87 -17.72 -27.03 -48.49
N SER A 88 -17.09 -26.56 -49.56
CA SER A 88 -16.90 -27.22 -50.88
C SER A 88 -16.14 -26.22 -51.78
N SER A 89 -15.16 -26.49 -52.65
CA SER A 89 -14.43 -27.68 -53.11
C SER A 89 -13.28 -27.19 -54.02
N SER A 90 -12.12 -27.88 -54.00
CA SER A 90 -11.09 -28.06 -55.06
C SER A 90 -10.37 -26.88 -55.77
N LEU A 91 -9.03 -26.94 -55.69
CA LEU A 91 -7.96 -26.32 -56.53
C LEU A 91 -7.64 -27.20 -57.78
N PRO A 92 -6.60 -26.95 -58.64
CA PRO A 92 -5.80 -25.74 -58.99
C PRO A 92 -5.58 -25.55 -60.53
N ASP A 93 -4.95 -24.44 -60.95
CA ASP A 93 -3.96 -24.26 -62.04
C ASP A 93 -3.94 -22.76 -62.47
N ASP A 94 -2.89 -22.07 -62.89
CA ASP A 94 -1.44 -22.27 -63.07
C ASP A 94 -0.89 -20.85 -63.40
N ARG A 95 0.44 -20.62 -63.24
CA ARG A 95 1.30 -19.57 -63.83
C ARG A 95 1.63 -18.26 -63.09
N THR A 96 2.94 -18.08 -62.88
CA THR A 96 3.72 -16.84 -62.61
C THR A 96 4.48 -16.41 -63.90
N PRO A 97 5.33 -15.34 -63.92
CA PRO A 97 5.17 -13.90 -63.59
C PRO A 97 5.59 -12.98 -64.80
N PRO A 98 5.63 -11.62 -64.73
CA PRO A 98 6.85 -10.85 -64.33
C PRO A 98 6.59 -9.43 -63.69
N PRO A 99 7.62 -8.63 -63.30
CA PRO A 99 7.51 -7.36 -62.53
C PRO A 99 7.67 -6.10 -63.46
N PRO A 100 7.97 -4.85 -63.01
CA PRO A 100 7.78 -4.10 -61.75
C PRO A 100 7.03 -2.74 -61.96
N ALA A 101 6.61 -2.03 -60.89
CA ALA A 101 6.58 -0.55 -60.86
C ALA A 101 6.26 0.00 -59.46
N MET A 102 7.02 1.00 -59.05
CA MET A 102 6.79 1.83 -57.87
C MET A 102 5.63 2.79 -58.14
N THR A 103 4.65 2.85 -57.24
CA THR A 103 3.75 3.99 -57.09
C THR A 103 3.44 4.19 -55.61
N LEU A 104 3.63 5.43 -55.15
CA LEU A 104 3.18 5.91 -53.85
C LEU A 104 1.67 5.64 -53.72
N ALA A 105 1.28 4.90 -52.68
CA ALA A 105 -0.11 4.73 -52.30
C ALA A 105 -0.33 5.49 -50.98
N GLU A 106 -1.15 6.52 -51.10
CA GLU A 106 -1.70 7.34 -50.05
C GLU A 106 -2.34 6.48 -48.96
N SER A 107 -2.10 6.87 -47.71
CA SER A 107 -2.86 6.44 -46.55
C SER A 107 -4.36 6.68 -46.78
N PRO A 108 -5.25 5.70 -46.49
CA PRO A 108 -6.69 5.94 -46.54
C PRO A 108 -7.07 7.01 -45.51
N PRO A 109 -8.10 7.83 -45.80
CA PRO A 109 -8.37 9.03 -45.04
C PRO A 109 -8.74 8.65 -43.62
N SER A 110 -8.12 9.35 -42.66
CA SER A 110 -8.59 9.46 -41.29
C SER A 110 -10.09 9.74 -41.32
N SER A 111 -10.89 8.70 -41.08
CA SER A 111 -12.31 8.86 -40.85
C SER A 111 -12.43 9.73 -39.61
N ASN A 112 -12.84 10.97 -39.83
CA ASN A 112 -13.36 11.88 -38.84
C ASN A 112 -14.40 11.13 -37.98
N THR A 113 -13.97 10.57 -36.85
CA THR A 113 -14.89 10.37 -35.73
C THR A 113 -15.05 11.74 -35.10
N ALA A 114 -16.20 12.35 -35.40
CA ALA A 114 -16.70 13.52 -34.72
C ALA A 114 -16.46 13.37 -33.22
N GLU A 115 -15.64 14.24 -32.64
CA GLU A 115 -15.71 14.56 -31.23
C GLU A 115 -17.15 15.04 -30.99
N SER A 116 -18.03 14.13 -30.55
CA SER A 116 -19.29 14.57 -29.99
C SER A 116 -18.90 15.43 -28.80
N SER A 117 -19.10 16.73 -28.93
CA SER A 117 -18.86 17.72 -27.88
C SER A 117 -19.96 17.55 -26.82
N GLN A 118 -20.03 16.36 -26.23
CA GLN A 118 -20.93 16.04 -25.13
C GLN A 118 -20.51 16.90 -23.96
N THR A 119 -21.47 17.61 -23.39
CA THR A 119 -21.24 18.42 -22.20
C THR A 119 -20.84 17.50 -21.04
N LYS A 120 -20.06 18.01 -20.08
CA LYS A 120 -19.67 17.24 -18.89
C LYS A 120 -20.89 16.65 -18.18
N ALA A 121 -22.01 17.37 -18.15
CA ALA A 121 -23.28 16.89 -17.60
C ALA A 121 -23.84 15.66 -18.32
N GLU A 122 -23.79 15.62 -19.66
CA GLU A 122 -24.21 14.45 -20.45
C GLU A 122 -23.28 13.26 -20.21
N LYS A 123 -21.96 13.51 -20.13
CA LYS A 123 -20.96 12.47 -19.80
C LYS A 123 -21.20 11.89 -18.41
N ILE A 124 -21.51 12.72 -17.42
CA ILE A 124 -21.85 12.30 -16.06
C ILE A 124 -23.13 11.46 -16.03
N LYS A 125 -24.18 11.89 -16.74
CA LYS A 125 -25.42 11.11 -16.82
C LYS A 125 -25.17 9.72 -17.41
N LEU A 126 -24.41 9.65 -18.50
CA LEU A 126 -24.04 8.40 -19.14
C LEU A 126 -23.14 7.53 -18.24
N ALA A 127 -22.23 8.14 -17.49
CA ALA A 127 -21.39 7.47 -16.52
C ALA A 127 -22.21 6.82 -15.38
N LEU A 128 -23.23 7.52 -14.86
CA LEU A 128 -24.12 7.01 -13.81
C LEU A 128 -24.90 5.78 -14.27
N GLU A 129 -25.49 5.82 -15.47
CA GLU A 129 -26.21 4.68 -16.05
C GLU A 129 -25.26 3.49 -16.23
N LYS A 130 -24.07 3.73 -16.78
CA LYS A 130 -23.09 2.68 -17.06
C LYS A 130 -22.45 2.07 -15.81
N LEU A 131 -22.26 2.85 -14.73
CA LEU A 131 -21.77 2.32 -13.46
C LEU A 131 -22.74 1.30 -12.85
N LYS A 132 -24.05 1.48 -13.04
CA LYS A 132 -25.08 0.53 -12.59
C LYS A 132 -25.07 -0.77 -13.38
N GLU A 133 -24.74 -0.71 -14.68
CA GLU A 133 -24.69 -1.88 -15.57
C GLU A 133 -23.33 -2.60 -15.56
N ALA A 134 -22.32 -2.04 -14.89
CA ALA A 134 -20.96 -2.55 -14.91
C ALA A 134 -20.85 -3.90 -14.17
N LYS A 135 -20.37 -4.92 -14.87
CA LYS A 135 -20.05 -6.24 -14.28
C LYS A 135 -18.80 -6.24 -13.39
N VAL A 136 -17.99 -5.18 -13.47
CA VAL A 136 -16.78 -5.01 -12.66
C VAL A 136 -17.02 -3.83 -11.73
N ARG A 137 -16.90 -4.05 -10.43
CA ARG A 137 -17.14 -2.99 -9.43
C ARG A 137 -16.07 -1.90 -9.56
N LYS A 138 -16.52 -0.65 -9.60
CA LYS A 138 -15.67 0.55 -9.67
C LYS A 138 -16.00 1.49 -8.51
N LEU A 139 -15.00 2.14 -7.95
CA LEU A 139 -15.12 3.19 -6.93
C LEU A 139 -14.44 4.46 -7.44
N ILE A 140 -15.05 5.60 -7.15
CA ILE A 140 -14.42 6.92 -7.28
C ILE A 140 -13.90 7.31 -5.90
N VAL A 141 -12.59 7.41 -5.76
CA VAL A 141 -11.89 7.56 -4.49
C VAL A 141 -11.19 8.91 -4.44
N LYS A 142 -11.48 9.69 -3.40
CA LYS A 142 -10.74 10.91 -3.06
C LYS A 142 -9.49 10.55 -2.27
N VAL A 143 -8.33 10.90 -2.79
CA VAL A 143 -7.02 10.68 -2.16
C VAL A 143 -6.46 12.03 -1.72
N LEU A 144 -6.20 12.17 -0.42
CA LEU A 144 -5.63 13.38 0.17
C LEU A 144 -4.10 13.38 0.05
N MET A 145 -3.56 14.54 -0.25
CA MET A 145 -2.12 14.76 -0.44
C MET A 145 -1.51 15.34 0.84
N GLY A 146 -0.18 15.30 0.96
CA GLY A 146 0.53 15.86 2.12
C GLY A 146 0.42 17.38 2.28
N ASP A 147 0.10 18.11 1.21
CA ASP A 147 -0.11 19.56 1.18
C ASP A 147 -1.57 19.98 1.46
N GLY A 148 -2.45 19.02 1.74
CA GLY A 148 -3.88 19.25 1.95
C GLY A 148 -4.73 19.31 0.68
N SER A 149 -4.12 19.23 -0.51
CA SER A 149 -4.85 19.04 -1.76
C SER A 149 -5.40 17.61 -1.90
N SER A 150 -6.16 17.34 -2.96
CA SER A 150 -6.69 16.01 -3.23
C SER A 150 -6.65 15.64 -4.71
N LYS A 151 -6.53 14.34 -4.98
CA LYS A 151 -6.72 13.74 -6.30
C LYS A 151 -7.92 12.80 -6.27
N THR A 152 -8.75 12.89 -7.30
CA THR A 152 -9.90 11.99 -7.48
C THR A 152 -9.54 10.92 -8.50
N LEU A 153 -9.67 9.66 -8.09
CA LEU A 153 -9.29 8.51 -8.92
C LEU A 153 -10.45 7.55 -9.11
N MET A 154 -10.53 7.00 -10.31
CA MET A 154 -11.34 5.81 -10.54
C MET A 154 -10.51 4.54 -10.34
N VAL A 155 -11.02 3.65 -9.50
CA VAL A 155 -10.39 2.39 -9.15
C VAL A 155 -11.38 1.25 -9.32
N ASN A 156 -10.98 0.17 -9.97
CA ASN A 156 -11.81 -1.04 -10.10
C ASN A 156 -11.35 -2.15 -9.15
N GLU A 157 -12.21 -3.15 -8.93
CA GLU A 157 -11.97 -4.23 -7.96
C GLU A 157 -10.76 -5.13 -8.25
N ARG A 158 -10.18 -5.05 -9.44
CA ARG A 158 -9.00 -5.82 -9.83
C ARG A 158 -7.71 -5.05 -9.61
N GLN A 159 -7.78 -3.80 -9.14
CA GLN A 159 -6.60 -2.98 -8.96
C GLN A 159 -5.97 -3.14 -7.60
N THR A 160 -4.69 -3.46 -7.61
CA THR A 160 -3.87 -3.48 -6.39
C THR A 160 -3.44 -2.07 -6.00
N VAL A 161 -3.04 -1.91 -4.75
CA VAL A 161 -2.49 -0.66 -4.22
C VAL A 161 -1.25 -0.22 -5.01
N ARG A 162 -0.42 -1.16 -5.50
CA ARG A 162 0.69 -0.89 -6.44
C ARG A 162 0.21 -0.11 -7.65
N GLN A 163 -0.82 -0.59 -8.33
CA GLN A 163 -1.35 0.06 -9.53
C GLN A 163 -1.97 1.43 -9.22
N VAL A 164 -2.55 1.61 -8.03
CA VAL A 164 -3.06 2.91 -7.58
C VAL A 164 -1.93 3.89 -7.26
N LEU A 165 -0.86 3.42 -6.60
CA LEU A 165 0.37 4.20 -6.37
C LEU A 165 0.98 4.67 -7.70
N ASP A 166 1.04 3.78 -8.67
CA ASP A 166 1.60 4.08 -9.99
C ASP A 166 0.81 5.19 -10.70
N LYS A 167 -0.54 5.12 -10.66
CA LYS A 167 -1.42 6.20 -11.16
C LYS A 167 -1.21 7.54 -10.42
N LEU A 168 -1.05 7.49 -9.09
CA LEU A 168 -0.82 8.69 -8.28
C LEU A 168 0.51 9.35 -8.65
N LEU A 169 1.59 8.57 -8.72
CA LEU A 169 2.92 9.05 -9.13
C LEU A 169 2.89 9.72 -10.50
N GLU A 170 2.20 9.11 -11.48
CA GLU A 170 2.03 9.66 -12.82
C GLU A 170 1.27 11.00 -12.80
N LYS A 171 0.21 11.12 -11.98
CA LYS A 171 -0.61 12.34 -11.88
C LYS A 171 -0.01 13.46 -11.03
N THR A 172 0.88 13.13 -10.09
CA THR A 172 1.43 14.09 -9.14
C THR A 172 2.85 14.51 -9.50
N HIS A 173 3.51 13.79 -10.39
CA HIS A 173 4.91 14.02 -10.77
C HIS A 173 5.85 14.09 -9.56
N CYS A 174 5.56 13.30 -8.52
CA CYS A 174 6.43 13.17 -7.35
C CYS A 174 7.70 12.37 -7.69
N ASP A 175 8.71 12.44 -6.81
CA ASP A 175 9.90 11.63 -6.96
C ASP A 175 9.57 10.13 -6.92
N SER A 176 10.38 9.31 -7.59
CA SER A 176 10.13 7.86 -7.69
C SER A 176 10.56 7.10 -6.43
N SER A 177 10.43 7.71 -5.25
CA SER A 177 10.81 7.10 -3.98
C SER A 177 9.98 5.85 -3.68
N ILE A 178 10.63 4.82 -3.13
CA ILE A 178 9.97 3.59 -2.68
C ILE A 178 9.10 3.80 -1.42
N ASP A 179 9.24 4.96 -0.77
CA ASP A 179 8.54 5.31 0.47
C ASP A 179 7.12 5.82 0.22
N TRP A 180 6.77 6.16 -1.02
CA TRP A 180 5.41 6.56 -1.36
C TRP A 180 4.40 5.46 -1.02
N SER A 181 3.36 5.86 -0.31
CA SER A 181 2.38 4.96 0.30
C SER A 181 0.97 5.51 0.15
N VAL A 182 0.02 4.60 -0.04
CA VAL A 182 -1.39 4.87 0.20
C VAL A 182 -1.69 4.43 1.63
N CYS A 183 -2.23 5.33 2.44
CA CYS A 183 -2.56 5.07 3.84
C CYS A 183 -4.04 5.28 4.10
N GLU A 184 -4.63 4.47 4.98
CA GLU A 184 -5.93 4.78 5.58
C GLU A 184 -5.75 5.42 6.95
N THR A 185 -6.66 6.33 7.29
CA THR A 185 -6.90 6.78 8.66
C THR A 185 -8.33 6.46 9.06
N ASN A 186 -8.52 6.14 10.34
CA ASN A 186 -9.82 6.06 10.97
C ASN A 186 -9.82 7.04 12.16
N PRO A 187 -10.42 8.24 11.99
CA PRO A 187 -10.44 9.26 13.03
C PRO A 187 -11.19 8.85 14.30
N GLU A 188 -12.27 8.07 14.18
CA GLU A 188 -13.07 7.60 15.32
C GLU A 188 -12.19 6.77 16.29
N LEU A 189 -11.41 5.85 15.75
CA LEU A 189 -10.47 5.03 16.51
C LEU A 189 -9.11 5.73 16.76
N GLN A 190 -8.82 6.84 16.09
CA GLN A 190 -7.52 7.54 16.09
C GLN A 190 -6.35 6.62 15.67
N ILE A 191 -6.56 5.92 14.54
CA ILE A 191 -5.60 4.95 14.00
C ILE A 191 -5.29 5.22 12.54
N GLU A 192 -4.14 4.73 12.11
CA GLU A 192 -3.72 4.75 10.70
C GLU A 192 -2.89 3.51 10.35
N ARG A 193 -2.84 3.18 9.05
CA ARG A 193 -1.87 2.23 8.51
C ARG A 193 -1.57 2.54 7.05
N GLY A 194 -0.39 2.13 6.59
CA GLY A 194 -0.12 1.98 5.16
C GLY A 194 -0.79 0.71 4.62
N PHE A 195 -1.34 0.78 3.42
CA PHE A 195 -1.68 -0.41 2.67
C PHE A 195 -0.42 -1.04 2.09
N GLU A 196 -0.40 -2.37 2.05
CA GLU A 196 0.63 -3.12 1.35
C GLU A 196 0.31 -3.14 -0.15
N ASP A 197 1.34 -3.06 -0.98
CA ASP A 197 1.18 -2.81 -2.42
C ASP A 197 0.41 -3.91 -3.18
N HIS A 198 0.38 -5.12 -2.64
CA HIS A 198 -0.38 -6.25 -3.18
C HIS A 198 -1.88 -6.25 -2.81
N GLU A 199 -2.30 -5.48 -1.80
CA GLU A 199 -3.71 -5.46 -1.37
C GLU A 199 -4.59 -4.86 -2.48
N TYR A 200 -5.83 -5.34 -2.62
CA TYR A 200 -6.82 -4.79 -3.56
C TYR A 200 -7.58 -3.64 -2.92
N LEU A 201 -7.42 -2.42 -3.46
CA LEU A 201 -7.92 -1.22 -2.77
C LEU A 201 -9.44 -1.24 -2.58
N VAL A 202 -10.20 -1.66 -3.59
CA VAL A 202 -11.67 -1.71 -3.50
C VAL A 202 -12.14 -2.66 -2.39
N GLU A 203 -11.49 -3.81 -2.22
CA GLU A 203 -11.83 -4.78 -1.17
C GLU A 203 -11.68 -4.14 0.22
N LEU A 204 -10.60 -3.38 0.43
CA LEU A 204 -10.33 -2.68 1.69
C LEU A 204 -11.37 -1.61 1.98
N LEU A 205 -11.72 -0.80 0.98
CA LEU A 205 -12.68 0.28 1.12
C LEU A 205 -14.12 -0.22 1.31
N CYS A 206 -14.46 -1.40 0.78
CA CYS A 206 -15.77 -2.03 1.03
C CYS A 206 -16.01 -2.39 2.51
N ALA A 207 -14.96 -2.43 3.34
CA ALA A 207 -15.11 -2.64 4.78
C ALA A 207 -15.55 -1.36 5.53
N TRP A 208 -15.57 -0.20 4.87
CA TRP A 208 -15.95 1.08 5.47
C TRP A 208 -17.47 1.24 5.51
N THR A 209 -17.97 1.92 6.54
CA THR A 209 -19.40 2.24 6.65
C THR A 209 -19.78 3.37 5.71
N ARG A 210 -21.06 3.48 5.31
CA ARG A 210 -21.57 4.57 4.45
C ARG A 210 -21.26 5.98 4.98
N HIS A 211 -21.29 6.16 6.30
CA HIS A 211 -20.99 7.44 6.96
C HIS A 211 -19.58 7.47 7.55
N SER A 212 -18.63 6.77 6.91
CA SER A 212 -17.26 6.70 7.39
C SER A 212 -16.57 8.06 7.27
N GLU A 213 -15.92 8.49 8.34
CA GLU A 213 -15.00 9.63 8.34
C GLU A 213 -13.56 9.22 7.97
N ASN A 214 -13.36 7.95 7.59
CA ASN A 214 -12.06 7.46 7.20
C ASN A 214 -11.56 8.20 5.96
N LYS A 215 -10.24 8.35 5.87
CA LYS A 215 -9.59 9.08 4.78
C LYS A 215 -8.47 8.27 4.17
N ILE A 216 -8.26 8.47 2.88
CA ILE A 216 -7.14 7.90 2.14
C ILE A 216 -6.11 8.99 1.91
N TYR A 217 -4.85 8.69 2.20
CA TYR A 217 -3.73 9.61 2.04
C TYR A 217 -2.69 9.03 1.08
N PHE A 218 -2.11 9.88 0.25
CA PHE A 218 -0.88 9.60 -0.50
C PHE A 218 0.27 10.37 0.11
N VAL A 219 1.16 9.66 0.82
CA VAL A 219 2.20 10.26 1.67
C VAL A 219 3.46 9.39 1.72
N LEU A 220 4.60 10.02 2.00
CA LEU A 220 5.87 9.31 2.25
C LEU A 220 5.82 8.57 3.60
N ARG A 221 6.20 7.29 3.59
CA ARG A 221 6.37 6.46 4.80
C ARG A 221 7.71 5.72 4.72
N PRO A 222 8.79 6.32 5.25
CA PRO A 222 10.13 5.68 5.27
C PRO A 222 10.17 4.33 5.99
N GLN A 223 9.18 4.06 6.85
CA GLN A 223 9.05 2.79 7.57
C GLN A 223 8.40 1.67 6.73
N LYS A 224 7.90 1.94 5.51
CA LYS A 224 7.19 0.96 4.67
C LYS A 224 8.05 -0.26 4.36
N TYR A 225 9.31 -0.02 3.97
CA TYR A 225 10.26 -1.05 3.53
C TYR A 225 11.51 -1.16 4.40
N VAL A 226 11.45 -0.61 5.62
CA VAL A 226 12.60 -0.59 6.55
C VAL A 226 13.15 -1.98 6.85
N MET A 227 12.33 -3.03 6.80
CA MET A 227 12.77 -4.42 6.97
C MET A 227 13.68 -4.94 5.86
N PHE A 228 13.70 -4.26 4.70
CA PHE A 228 14.55 -4.60 3.57
C PHE A 228 15.69 -3.59 3.36
N THR A 229 15.53 -2.34 3.80
CA THR A 229 16.64 -1.37 3.82
C THR A 229 17.57 -1.57 5.02
N ASP A 230 17.02 -1.96 6.16
CA ASP A 230 17.71 -2.17 7.43
C ASP A 230 17.29 -3.49 8.13
N PRO A 231 17.48 -4.65 7.47
CA PRO A 231 17.08 -5.96 7.99
C PRO A 231 17.72 -6.31 9.34
N GLN A 232 18.91 -5.77 9.62
CA GLN A 232 19.63 -5.97 10.88
C GLN A 232 18.85 -5.45 12.09
N LEU A 233 17.98 -4.45 11.92
CA LEU A 233 17.15 -3.96 13.02
C LEU A 233 16.22 -5.06 13.55
N PHE A 234 15.79 -5.99 12.69
CA PHE A 234 14.79 -7.00 13.00
C PHE A 234 15.42 -8.35 13.35
N TYR A 235 16.38 -8.80 12.56
CA TYR A 235 17.00 -10.14 12.74
C TYR A 235 18.19 -10.13 13.70
N MET A 236 18.69 -8.94 14.07
CA MET A 236 19.75 -8.76 15.06
C MET A 236 19.30 -7.83 16.20
N TRP A 237 17.99 -7.76 16.47
CA TRP A 237 17.39 -6.79 17.39
C TRP A 237 17.94 -6.86 18.84
N LYS A 238 18.50 -8.00 19.25
CA LYS A 238 19.18 -8.18 20.55
C LYS A 238 20.60 -7.59 20.60
N LYS A 239 21.14 -7.11 19.48
CA LYS A 239 22.51 -6.56 19.37
C LYS A 239 22.52 -5.06 19.68
N SER A 240 23.67 -4.54 20.10
CA SER A 240 23.84 -3.12 20.41
C SER A 240 23.81 -2.25 19.15
N LYS A 241 23.44 -0.98 19.30
CA LYS A 241 23.39 -0.01 18.19
C LYS A 241 24.70 0.09 17.41
N THR A 242 25.84 0.04 18.10
CA THR A 242 27.18 0.07 17.47
C THR A 242 27.41 -1.10 16.52
N VAL A 243 26.92 -2.30 16.86
CA VAL A 243 27.00 -3.47 15.98
C VAL A 243 26.09 -3.28 14.78
N LEU A 244 24.86 -2.80 15.00
CA LEU A 244 23.88 -2.60 13.92
C LEU A 244 24.33 -1.56 12.89
N SER A 245 25.02 -0.49 13.31
CA SER A 245 25.57 0.53 12.40
C SER A 245 26.76 0.03 11.57
N GLY A 246 27.44 -1.03 12.03
CA GLY A 246 28.60 -1.61 11.33
C GLY A 246 28.23 -2.63 10.25
N VAL A 247 26.95 -2.95 10.07
CA VAL A 247 26.49 -3.94 9.09
C VAL A 247 26.55 -3.32 7.68
N ASN A 248 27.42 -3.88 6.83
CA ASN A 248 27.57 -3.44 5.45
C ASN A 248 26.44 -3.95 4.53
N GLN A 249 26.39 -3.42 3.30
CA GLN A 249 25.34 -3.74 2.33
C GLN A 249 25.28 -5.23 1.97
N GLN A 250 26.42 -5.89 1.79
CA GLN A 250 26.47 -7.32 1.47
C GLN A 250 25.88 -8.18 2.59
N ALA A 251 26.15 -7.84 3.85
CA ALA A 251 25.57 -8.51 5.00
C ALA A 251 24.05 -8.30 5.09
N LYS A 252 23.56 -7.10 4.75
CA LYS A 252 22.11 -6.83 4.65
C LYS A 252 21.44 -7.72 3.60
N GLU A 253 22.03 -7.85 2.42
CA GLU A 253 21.53 -8.71 1.34
C GLU A 253 21.49 -10.18 1.73
N LEU A 254 22.54 -10.66 2.43
CA LEU A 254 22.58 -12.02 2.96
C LEU A 254 21.47 -12.27 3.99
N LEU A 255 21.22 -11.32 4.91
CA LEU A 255 20.12 -11.42 5.87
C LEU A 255 18.77 -11.55 5.16
N ILE A 256 18.51 -10.73 4.15
CA ILE A 256 17.25 -10.79 3.39
C ILE A 256 17.14 -12.14 2.67
N LYS A 257 18.22 -12.59 2.00
CA LYS A 257 18.23 -13.87 1.29
C LYS A 257 17.98 -15.05 2.21
N GLU A 258 18.58 -15.06 3.40
CA GLU A 258 18.40 -16.11 4.40
C GLU A 258 16.95 -16.19 4.88
N HIS A 259 16.32 -15.05 5.15
CA HIS A 259 15.02 -15.01 5.82
C HIS A 259 13.82 -14.99 4.86
N PHE A 260 14.01 -14.56 3.60
CA PHE A 260 12.96 -14.47 2.57
C PHE A 260 13.22 -15.31 1.31
N GLY A 261 14.42 -15.86 1.12
CA GLY A 261 14.78 -16.62 -0.09
C GLY A 261 14.31 -18.08 -0.11
N GLY A 262 13.90 -18.61 1.04
CA GLY A 262 13.37 -19.98 1.21
C GLY A 262 12.05 -19.99 1.98
N ALA A 263 11.91 -20.94 2.90
CA ALA A 263 10.84 -20.87 3.89
C ALA A 263 11.03 -19.60 4.74
N LEU A 264 9.95 -18.84 4.94
CA LEU A 264 9.99 -17.59 5.70
C LEU A 264 10.50 -17.83 7.12
N ILE A 265 11.54 -17.10 7.51
CA ILE A 265 12.03 -17.06 8.89
C ILE A 265 11.60 -15.72 9.50
N VAL A 266 10.69 -15.77 10.46
CA VAL A 266 10.22 -14.56 11.16
C VAL A 266 11.21 -14.12 12.24
N PRO A 267 11.34 -12.81 12.54
CA PRO A 267 12.15 -12.34 13.67
C PRO A 267 11.75 -13.02 14.99
N ASP A 268 12.74 -13.39 15.81
CA ASP A 268 12.55 -14.01 17.14
C ASP A 268 12.16 -12.97 18.22
N LEU A 269 11.29 -12.03 17.84
CA LEU A 269 10.93 -10.89 18.68
C LEU A 269 10.11 -11.32 19.90
N GLU A 270 10.55 -10.89 21.07
CA GLU A 270 9.90 -11.12 22.35
C GLU A 270 10.13 -9.94 23.28
N GLY A 271 9.22 -9.70 24.21
CA GLY A 271 9.37 -8.57 25.13
C GLY A 271 8.12 -8.25 25.91
N THR A 272 8.29 -7.38 26.89
CA THR A 272 7.17 -6.85 27.67
C THR A 272 6.46 -5.76 26.87
N LEU A 273 5.14 -5.86 26.78
CA LEU A 273 4.25 -4.79 26.29
C LEU A 273 3.16 -4.54 27.31
N TYR A 274 2.51 -3.38 27.24
CA TYR A 274 1.30 -3.12 28.02
C TYR A 274 0.07 -3.45 27.19
N LEU A 275 -0.75 -4.36 27.68
CA LEU A 275 -2.05 -4.71 27.12
C LEU A 275 -3.14 -3.91 27.82
N LYS A 276 -3.97 -3.20 27.06
CA LYS A 276 -5.16 -2.56 27.62
C LYS A 276 -6.19 -3.62 28.04
N GLU A 277 -6.82 -3.44 29.19
CA GLU A 277 -7.96 -4.26 29.59
C GLU A 277 -9.22 -3.93 28.77
N ASP A 278 -10.00 -4.97 28.49
CA ASP A 278 -11.26 -4.85 27.74
C ASP A 278 -12.23 -3.93 28.48
N GLY A 279 -12.84 -2.99 27.74
CA GLY A 279 -13.77 -1.99 28.28
C GLY A 279 -13.18 -0.96 29.25
N LYS A 280 -11.89 -1.06 29.65
CA LYS A 280 -11.28 -0.20 30.69
C LYS A 280 -10.10 0.60 30.16
N LYS A 281 -9.86 1.79 30.73
CA LYS A 281 -8.65 2.60 30.50
C LYS A 281 -7.53 2.20 31.47
N VAL A 282 -7.29 0.89 31.58
CA VAL A 282 -6.30 0.26 32.48
C VAL A 282 -5.38 -0.59 31.63
N TRP A 283 -4.08 -0.53 31.90
CA TRP A 283 -3.04 -1.21 31.12
C TRP A 283 -2.25 -2.16 32.01
N LYS A 284 -2.03 -3.38 31.54
CA LYS A 284 -1.30 -4.44 32.25
C LYS A 284 -0.08 -4.86 31.47
N SER A 285 1.06 -4.84 32.13
CA SER A 285 2.32 -5.37 31.60
C SER A 285 2.22 -6.89 31.43
N ARG A 286 2.53 -7.38 30.23
CA ARG A 286 2.60 -8.83 29.92
C ARG A 286 3.79 -9.10 28.99
N TYR A 287 4.35 -10.30 29.10
CA TYR A 287 5.41 -10.76 28.21
C TYR A 287 4.80 -11.41 26.97
N PHE A 288 5.16 -10.88 25.81
CA PHE A 288 4.69 -11.33 24.50
C PHE A 288 5.82 -11.89 23.68
N VAL A 289 5.46 -12.79 22.77
CA VAL A 289 6.38 -13.50 21.91
C VAL A 289 5.76 -13.57 20.51
N LEU A 290 6.53 -13.18 19.49
CA LEU A 290 6.15 -13.27 18.09
C LEU A 290 6.37 -14.69 17.55
N ARG A 291 5.43 -15.15 16.73
CA ARG A 291 5.53 -16.36 15.92
C ARG A 291 4.98 -16.08 14.53
N ALA A 292 5.24 -16.97 13.58
CA ALA A 292 4.73 -16.83 12.21
C ALA A 292 3.19 -16.75 12.16
N SER A 293 2.50 -17.50 13.02
CA SER A 293 1.04 -17.57 13.07
C SER A 293 0.36 -16.41 13.80
N GLY A 294 1.08 -15.67 14.64
CA GLY A 294 0.45 -14.75 15.58
C GLY A 294 1.34 -14.27 16.72
N ILE A 295 0.71 -13.55 17.64
CA ILE A 295 1.33 -13.15 18.91
C ILE A 295 0.88 -14.14 19.98
N TYR A 296 1.81 -14.52 20.83
CA TYR A 296 1.60 -15.37 22.00
C TYR A 296 2.01 -14.60 23.25
N TYR A 297 1.46 -14.98 24.40
CA TYR A 297 1.81 -14.38 25.68
C TYR A 297 1.99 -15.43 26.77
N VAL A 298 2.70 -15.06 27.83
CA VAL A 298 2.88 -15.90 29.01
C VAL A 298 1.74 -15.62 30.00
N PRO A 299 0.85 -16.59 30.29
CA PRO A 299 -0.20 -16.44 31.29
C PRO A 299 0.39 -16.18 32.68
N LYS A 300 -0.39 -15.51 33.54
CA LYS A 300 0.06 -15.20 34.89
C LYS A 300 0.38 -16.49 35.66
N GLY A 301 1.57 -16.56 36.25
CA GLY A 301 2.02 -17.72 37.03
C GLY A 301 2.59 -18.88 36.19
N LYS A 302 2.72 -18.71 34.86
CA LYS A 302 3.35 -19.68 33.97
C LYS A 302 4.80 -19.29 33.62
N THR A 303 5.57 -20.24 33.12
CA THR A 303 6.97 -20.01 32.72
C THR A 303 7.04 -19.46 31.29
N LYS A 304 8.22 -19.00 30.88
CA LYS A 304 8.49 -18.56 29.49
C LYS A 304 8.77 -19.74 28.54
N SER A 305 8.47 -20.97 28.94
CA SER A 305 8.66 -22.15 28.09
C SER A 305 7.65 -22.15 26.93
N CYS A 306 8.02 -22.78 25.81
CA CYS A 306 7.15 -22.85 24.63
C CYS A 306 5.80 -23.51 24.93
N SER A 307 5.78 -24.53 25.80
CA SER A 307 4.58 -25.25 26.22
C SER A 307 3.61 -24.43 27.07
N ASP A 308 4.08 -23.34 27.67
CA ASP A 308 3.29 -22.48 28.55
C ASP A 308 2.70 -21.25 27.84
N LEU A 309 3.02 -21.05 26.55
CA LEU A 309 2.54 -19.91 25.78
C LEU A 309 1.08 -20.07 25.37
N ALA A 310 0.27 -19.05 25.66
CA ALA A 310 -1.11 -18.97 25.15
C ALA A 310 -1.15 -18.09 23.90
N CYS A 311 -1.94 -18.48 22.90
CA CYS A 311 -2.19 -17.64 21.74
C CYS A 311 -2.94 -16.38 22.17
N PHE A 312 -2.42 -15.22 21.79
CA PHE A 312 -3.09 -13.94 22.01
C PHE A 312 -3.95 -13.54 20.81
N VAL A 313 -3.39 -13.65 19.60
CA VAL A 313 -4.09 -13.31 18.34
C VAL A 313 -3.38 -13.95 17.15
N HIS A 314 -4.16 -14.46 16.19
CA HIS A 314 -3.68 -14.93 14.90
C HIS A 314 -3.71 -13.81 13.85
N PHE A 315 -2.71 -13.75 12.98
CA PHE A 315 -2.58 -12.67 11.99
C PHE A 315 -3.53 -12.79 10.78
N GLU A 316 -4.06 -13.97 10.51
CA GLU A 316 -4.88 -14.25 9.32
C GLU A 316 -6.05 -13.25 9.19
N LYS A 317 -6.76 -12.99 10.29
CA LYS A 317 -8.01 -12.21 10.30
C LYS A 317 -7.86 -10.78 10.80
N VAL A 318 -6.66 -10.32 11.15
CA VAL A 318 -6.45 -8.98 11.71
C VAL A 318 -5.42 -8.18 10.90
N ASN A 319 -5.62 -6.87 10.86
CA ASN A 319 -4.65 -5.91 10.38
C ASN A 319 -4.05 -5.14 11.55
N ILE A 320 -2.84 -4.65 11.34
CA ILE A 320 -2.10 -3.84 12.29
C ILE A 320 -2.20 -2.37 11.95
N TYR A 321 -2.39 -1.55 12.98
CA TYR A 321 -2.50 -0.10 12.85
C TYR A 321 -1.64 0.58 13.91
N THR A 322 -1.00 1.68 13.54
CA THR A 322 -0.40 2.61 14.50
C THR A 322 -1.44 3.62 14.96
N THR A 323 -1.21 4.22 16.11
CA THR A 323 -2.20 5.04 16.79
C THR A 323 -1.65 6.43 17.04
N SER A 324 -2.53 7.42 17.19
CA SER A 324 -2.15 8.75 17.65
C SER A 324 -2.85 9.09 18.98
N ASN A 325 -2.11 9.76 19.87
CA ASN A 325 -2.63 10.35 21.11
C ASN A 325 -3.36 9.41 22.10
N TYR A 326 -2.95 8.14 22.18
CA TYR A 326 -3.59 7.15 23.07
C TYR A 326 -3.30 7.36 24.57
N LYS A 327 -2.26 8.12 24.91
CA LYS A 327 -2.05 8.58 26.29
C LYS A 327 -3.22 9.42 26.79
N GLU A 328 -3.76 10.29 25.95
CA GLU A 328 -4.95 11.09 26.27
C GLU A 328 -6.23 10.27 26.16
N LYS A 329 -6.47 9.60 25.02
CA LYS A 329 -7.73 8.88 24.77
C LYS A 329 -7.96 7.72 25.75
N TYR A 330 -6.94 6.89 26.00
CA TYR A 330 -7.08 5.64 26.78
C TYR A 330 -6.17 5.55 28.01
N ARG A 331 -5.51 6.64 28.42
CA ARG A 331 -4.55 6.62 29.54
C ARG A 331 -3.43 5.59 29.33
N ALA A 332 -2.98 5.44 28.09
CA ALA A 332 -1.85 4.57 27.76
C ALA A 332 -0.56 5.04 28.46
N PRO A 333 0.35 4.12 28.84
CA PRO A 333 1.63 4.49 29.44
C PRO A 333 2.47 5.42 28.55
N THR A 334 2.45 5.19 27.23
CA THR A 334 3.12 6.02 26.21
C THR A 334 2.18 6.25 25.02
N ASN A 335 2.58 7.09 24.06
CA ASN A 335 1.88 7.21 22.78
C ASN A 335 2.36 6.19 21.74
N PHE A 336 3.33 5.34 22.07
CA PHE A 336 3.87 4.33 21.17
C PHE A 336 2.99 3.08 21.17
N CYS A 337 1.77 3.21 20.66
CA CYS A 337 0.79 2.13 20.64
C CYS A 337 0.51 1.63 19.22
N PHE A 338 0.12 0.37 19.15
CA PHE A 338 -0.47 -0.23 17.96
C PHE A 338 -1.72 -1.02 18.35
N ILE A 339 -2.62 -1.22 17.40
CA ILE A 339 -3.78 -2.07 17.57
C ILE A 339 -3.81 -3.18 16.54
N LEU A 340 -4.51 -4.27 16.89
CA LEU A 340 -4.86 -5.36 15.99
C LEU A 340 -6.38 -5.48 15.95
N LYS A 341 -6.97 -5.38 14.76
CA LYS A 341 -8.42 -5.51 14.57
C LYS A 341 -8.76 -6.18 13.23
N HIS A 342 -9.94 -6.79 13.17
CA HIS A 342 -10.51 -7.23 11.90
C HIS A 342 -10.78 -6.02 10.98
N PRO A 343 -10.58 -6.10 9.66
CA PRO A 343 -10.83 -4.99 8.73
C PRO A 343 -12.24 -4.42 8.81
N CYS A 344 -13.26 -5.27 8.98
CA CYS A 344 -14.67 -4.85 9.10
C CYS A 344 -15.00 -4.07 10.38
N ILE A 345 -14.13 -4.08 11.40
CA ILE A 345 -14.37 -3.30 12.62
C ILE A 345 -13.94 -1.86 12.35
N GLN A 346 -14.90 -0.93 12.33
CA GLN A 346 -14.67 0.49 12.05
C GLN A 346 -14.91 1.41 13.26
N LYS A 347 -15.41 0.85 14.37
CA LYS A 347 -15.76 1.56 15.61
C LYS A 347 -15.20 0.84 16.83
N GLU A 348 -15.35 1.43 18.02
CA GLU A 348 -14.95 0.80 19.30
C GLU A 348 -15.56 -0.60 19.44
N SER A 349 -14.74 -1.57 19.84
CA SER A 349 -15.17 -2.97 20.00
C SER A 349 -14.22 -3.71 20.96
N HIS A 350 -14.75 -4.68 21.71
CA HIS A 350 -13.96 -5.58 22.57
C HIS A 350 -13.05 -6.54 21.79
N TYR A 351 -13.31 -6.70 20.50
CA TYR A 351 -12.46 -7.50 19.61
C TYR A 351 -11.19 -6.77 19.18
N ILE A 352 -11.07 -5.46 19.42
CA ILE A 352 -9.84 -4.71 19.15
C ILE A 352 -8.83 -4.98 20.25
N LYS A 353 -7.61 -5.37 19.87
CA LYS A 353 -6.50 -5.60 20.80
C LYS A 353 -5.57 -4.39 20.78
N PHE A 354 -5.40 -3.76 21.94
CA PHE A 354 -4.60 -2.54 22.12
C PHE A 354 -3.31 -2.86 22.86
N LEU A 355 -2.17 -2.54 22.25
CA LEU A 355 -0.84 -2.74 22.83
C LEU A 355 -0.05 -1.43 22.85
N CYS A 356 0.69 -1.23 23.92
CA CYS A 356 1.56 -0.07 24.12
C CYS A 356 2.99 -0.55 24.35
N CYS A 357 3.94 0.12 23.70
CA CYS A 357 5.38 -0.08 23.82
C CYS A 357 5.99 0.98 24.76
N ASP A 358 7.19 0.72 25.28
CA ASP A 358 7.92 1.70 26.10
C ASP A 358 8.48 2.87 25.27
N ASN A 359 8.84 2.63 24.00
CA ASN A 359 9.48 3.62 23.14
C ASN A 359 9.17 3.34 21.65
N GLU A 360 9.52 4.32 20.81
CA GLU A 360 9.33 4.28 19.36
C GLU A 360 10.06 3.10 18.69
N HIS A 361 11.27 2.77 19.14
CA HIS A 361 12.04 1.67 18.57
C HIS A 361 11.33 0.32 18.80
N THR A 362 10.81 0.07 20.00
CA THR A 362 10.02 -1.13 20.28
C THR A 362 8.75 -1.18 19.42
N LEU A 363 8.07 -0.04 19.21
CA LEU A 363 6.92 0.05 18.28
C LEU A 363 7.32 -0.31 16.85
N LEU A 364 8.42 0.27 16.34
CA LEU A 364 8.95 -0.02 15.00
C LEU A 364 9.22 -1.52 14.83
N LEU A 365 9.86 -2.17 15.82
CA LEU A 365 10.15 -3.60 15.80
C LEU A 365 8.87 -4.43 15.74
N TRP A 366 7.92 -4.20 16.65
CA TRP A 366 6.68 -4.98 16.69
C TRP A 366 5.83 -4.80 15.45
N VAL A 367 5.61 -3.56 15.01
CA VAL A 367 4.75 -3.29 13.84
C VAL A 367 5.30 -3.96 12.59
N ASN A 368 6.59 -3.80 12.31
CA ASN A 368 7.19 -4.36 11.10
C ASN A 368 7.44 -5.86 11.20
N SER A 369 7.74 -6.41 12.39
CA SER A 369 7.87 -7.86 12.54
C SER A 369 6.52 -8.58 12.40
N ILE A 370 5.42 -7.95 12.83
CA ILE A 370 4.06 -8.45 12.57
C ILE A 370 3.75 -8.40 11.08
N ARG A 371 4.11 -7.33 10.36
CA ARG A 371 3.97 -7.26 8.89
C ARG A 371 4.77 -8.36 8.20
N ILE A 372 6.01 -8.62 8.62
CA ILE A 372 6.83 -9.73 8.10
C ILE A 372 6.11 -11.07 8.33
N ALA A 373 5.63 -11.33 9.54
CA ALA A 373 4.95 -12.59 9.86
C ALA A 373 3.63 -12.77 9.09
N LYS A 374 2.85 -11.70 8.93
CA LYS A 374 1.55 -11.73 8.23
C LYS A 374 1.69 -11.90 6.72
N TYR A 375 2.59 -11.16 6.08
CA TYR A 375 2.65 -11.04 4.61
C TYR A 375 3.82 -11.82 3.98
N GLY A 376 4.86 -12.12 4.76
CA GLY A 376 5.98 -12.97 4.35
C GLY A 376 6.61 -12.58 3.02
N ALA A 377 6.75 -13.57 2.13
CA ALA A 377 7.39 -13.42 0.83
C ALA A 377 6.68 -12.40 -0.09
N VAL A 378 5.37 -12.20 0.05
CA VAL A 378 4.64 -11.21 -0.76
C VAL A 378 5.10 -9.79 -0.42
N LEU A 379 5.43 -9.52 0.85
CA LEU A 379 5.97 -8.22 1.26
C LEU A 379 7.34 -7.94 0.62
N TYR A 380 8.17 -8.97 0.46
CA TYR A 380 9.45 -8.83 -0.23
C TYR A 380 9.27 -8.60 -1.74
N LYS A 381 8.30 -9.27 -2.37
CA LYS A 381 7.95 -9.00 -3.78
C LYS A 381 7.50 -7.55 -3.98
N ASN A 382 6.68 -7.01 -3.07
CA ASN A 382 6.27 -5.60 -3.12
C ASN A 382 7.47 -4.66 -3.13
N TYR A 383 8.46 -4.92 -2.25
CA TYR A 383 9.71 -4.16 -2.21
C TYR A 383 10.50 -4.25 -3.51
N GLN A 384 10.67 -5.46 -4.06
CA GLN A 384 11.38 -5.68 -5.32
C GLN A 384 10.73 -4.94 -6.49
N GLU A 385 9.40 -4.97 -6.58
CA GLU A 385 8.64 -4.22 -7.58
C GLU A 385 8.80 -2.70 -7.40
N ALA A 386 8.75 -2.21 -6.17
CA ALA A 386 8.96 -0.80 -5.85
C ALA A 386 10.35 -0.32 -6.30
N VAL A 387 11.41 -1.08 -5.97
CA VAL A 387 12.79 -0.76 -6.37
C VAL A 387 12.94 -0.79 -7.88
N LYS A 388 12.41 -1.82 -8.56
CA LYS A 388 12.47 -1.94 -10.03
C LYS A 388 11.81 -0.74 -10.71
N ARG A 389 10.65 -0.30 -10.21
CA ARG A 389 9.95 0.85 -10.76
C ARG A 389 10.72 2.16 -10.53
N ALA A 390 11.25 2.36 -9.32
CA ALA A 390 12.08 3.51 -8.99
C ALA A 390 13.30 3.63 -9.93
N SER A 391 13.99 2.52 -10.20
CA SER A 391 15.13 2.50 -11.13
C SER A 391 14.74 2.74 -12.59
N THR A 392 13.57 2.27 -13.02
CA THR A 392 13.10 2.45 -14.40
C THR A 392 12.82 3.93 -14.69
N LEU A 393 12.17 4.64 -13.76
CA LEU A 393 11.84 6.06 -13.94
C LEU A 393 13.09 6.96 -13.90
N GLN A 394 14.05 6.67 -13.02
CA GLN A 394 15.35 7.39 -13.00
C GLN A 394 16.16 7.20 -14.30
N GLY A 395 16.07 6.04 -14.93
CA GLY A 395 16.72 5.78 -16.22
C GLY A 395 16.11 6.56 -17.40
N VAL A 396 14.79 6.78 -17.37
CA VAL A 396 14.08 7.57 -18.40
C VAL A 396 14.41 9.06 -18.27
N ASP A 397 14.45 9.60 -17.05
CA ASP A 397 14.87 11.00 -16.81
C ASP A 397 16.32 11.24 -17.24
N SER A 398 17.21 10.26 -17.01
CA SER A 398 18.61 10.33 -17.45
C SER A 398 18.76 10.27 -18.98
N ALA A 399 17.93 9.47 -19.66
CA ALA A 399 17.92 9.37 -21.12
C ALA A 399 17.39 10.66 -21.78
N LEU A 400 16.32 11.25 -21.23
CA LEU A 400 15.77 12.52 -21.71
C LEU A 400 16.74 13.70 -21.52
N HIS A 401 17.60 13.67 -20.49
CA HIS A 401 18.68 14.64 -20.33
C HIS A 401 19.86 14.43 -21.30
N THR A 402 20.05 13.21 -21.81
CA THR A 402 21.15 12.90 -22.75
C THR A 402 20.80 13.31 -24.20
N ASP A 403 19.51 13.27 -24.56
CA ASP A 403 19.02 13.67 -25.89
C ASP A 403 18.95 15.21 -26.10
N GLN A 404 19.12 16.02 -25.06
CA GLN A 404 19.19 17.48 -25.18
C GLN A 404 20.57 18.03 -25.56
N TYR A 405 21.64 17.22 -25.54
CA TYR A 405 23.01 17.68 -25.83
C TYR A 405 23.64 17.13 -27.12
N ASN A 406 22.97 16.26 -27.87
CA ASN A 406 23.48 15.72 -29.15
C ASN A 406 22.78 16.30 -30.40
N GLY A 407 22.45 17.59 -30.35
CA GLY A 407 21.79 18.31 -31.44
C GLY A 407 22.65 19.42 -32.07
N LEU A 408 23.97 19.25 -32.22
CA LEU A 408 24.73 20.05 -33.19
C LEU A 408 26.07 19.37 -33.56
N THR A 409 26.13 18.76 -34.74
CA THR A 409 27.41 18.37 -35.35
C THR A 409 27.38 18.73 -36.82
N THR A 410 28.03 19.84 -37.17
CA THR A 410 28.43 20.14 -38.54
C THR A 410 29.82 19.56 -38.78
N GLN A 411 29.91 18.79 -39.86
CA GLN A 411 31.08 18.04 -40.32
C GLN A 411 32.35 18.87 -40.48
N VAL A 412 33.49 18.34 -40.02
CA VAL A 412 34.81 18.49 -40.70
C VAL A 412 35.59 17.17 -40.55
N SER A 413 36.09 16.68 -41.68
CA SER A 413 36.87 15.44 -41.84
C SER A 413 38.34 15.57 -41.39
N PRO A 414 39.08 14.45 -41.24
CA PRO A 414 40.17 14.31 -40.29
C PRO A 414 41.54 14.51 -40.92
N GLN A 415 42.55 14.92 -40.13
CA GLN A 415 43.91 14.37 -40.30
C GLN A 415 44.82 14.60 -39.08
N THR A 416 45.44 13.47 -38.69
CA THR A 416 46.77 13.27 -38.10
C THR A 416 47.19 14.00 -36.83
N ASN A 417 47.48 13.22 -35.79
CA ASN A 417 48.66 13.43 -34.95
C ASN A 417 49.17 12.09 -34.38
N PRO A 418 50.49 11.82 -34.39
CA PRO A 418 51.10 10.92 -33.46
C PRO A 418 51.58 11.68 -32.19
N ASN A 419 51.50 10.91 -31.12
CA ASN A 419 51.90 11.05 -29.71
C ASN A 419 53.31 11.69 -29.41
N PRO A 420 53.71 11.86 -28.12
CA PRO A 420 53.81 13.11 -27.34
C PRO A 420 55.29 13.50 -27.00
N PRO A 421 55.61 14.53 -26.18
CA PRO A 421 55.89 14.26 -24.75
C PRO A 421 55.78 15.43 -23.72
N LYS A 422 55.55 15.02 -22.46
CA LYS A 422 56.13 15.43 -21.15
C LYS A 422 56.59 16.88 -20.83
N THR A 423 56.04 17.36 -19.70
CA THR A 423 56.63 18.08 -18.54
C THR A 423 57.25 19.48 -18.72
N THR A 424 56.74 20.50 -18.02
CA THR A 424 57.27 21.08 -16.75
C THR A 424 56.63 22.43 -16.39
N ASN A 425 56.50 22.68 -15.07
CA ASN A 425 56.48 23.95 -14.30
C ASN A 425 55.33 24.98 -14.51
N VAL A 426 54.47 25.22 -13.50
CA VAL A 426 54.58 26.09 -12.28
C VAL A 426 54.07 27.51 -12.54
N GLU A 427 52.98 27.89 -11.87
CA GLU A 427 52.61 29.22 -11.30
C GLU A 427 51.13 29.09 -10.80
N GLU A 428 50.86 28.90 -9.51
CA GLU A 428 50.79 29.86 -8.39
C GLU A 428 49.54 30.79 -8.42
N TYR A 429 48.48 30.40 -7.69
CA TYR A 429 47.49 31.31 -7.10
C TYR A 429 47.04 30.74 -5.73
N PRO A 430 46.80 31.60 -4.71
CA PRO A 430 46.73 31.17 -3.32
C PRO A 430 45.34 30.67 -2.90
N HIS A 431 45.32 29.56 -2.17
CA HIS A 431 44.16 29.02 -1.47
C HIS A 431 44.03 29.66 -0.07
N GLU A 432 42.91 30.31 0.21
CA GLU A 432 42.47 30.64 1.57
C GLU A 432 41.92 29.38 2.27
N PRO A 433 42.34 29.05 3.51
CA PRO A 433 41.74 27.98 4.29
C PRO A 433 40.48 28.47 5.04
N PRO A 434 39.49 27.59 5.27
CA PRO A 434 38.24 27.95 5.96
C PRO A 434 38.47 28.21 7.46
N PRO A 435 37.63 29.04 8.12
CA PRO A 435 37.82 29.42 9.51
C PRO A 435 37.44 28.30 10.51
N ASP A 436 38.35 28.06 11.47
CA ASP A 436 38.14 27.23 12.65
C ASP A 436 37.18 27.90 13.64
N PHE A 437 36.00 27.29 13.86
CA PHE A 437 35.13 27.63 14.99
C PHE A 437 35.13 26.46 16.00
N ILE A 438 35.92 26.59 17.05
CA ILE A 438 35.82 25.76 18.26
C ILE A 438 35.22 26.64 19.37
N PRO A 439 33.99 26.35 19.86
CA PRO A 439 33.45 27.06 21.03
C PRO A 439 34.13 26.57 22.33
N PRO A 440 34.34 27.45 23.33
CA PRO A 440 34.97 27.08 24.60
C PRO A 440 34.04 26.22 25.48
N PRO A 441 34.61 25.39 26.38
CA PRO A 441 33.82 24.56 27.29
C PRO A 441 33.17 25.39 28.42
N PRO A 442 32.01 24.96 28.95
CA PRO A 442 31.30 25.67 30.01
C PRO A 442 32.04 25.60 31.36
N PRO A 443 31.93 26.65 32.21
CA PRO A 443 32.54 26.67 33.53
C PRO A 443 31.88 25.66 34.48
N GLY A 444 32.70 24.84 35.14
CA GLY A 444 32.27 23.90 36.15
C GLY A 444 31.78 24.61 37.42
N HIS A 445 30.67 24.12 37.98
CA HIS A 445 30.24 24.43 39.34
C HIS A 445 30.50 23.20 40.22
N ILE A 446 31.05 23.50 41.41
CA ILE A 446 31.27 22.62 42.57
C ILE A 446 29.92 22.21 43.17
#